data_AF-A0A7R9MB57-F1
#
_entry.id   AF-A0A7R9MB57-F1
#
_cell.length_a   1.000
_cell.length_b   1.000
_cell.length_c   1.000
_cell.angle_alpha   90.00
_cell.angle_beta   90.00
_cell.angle_gamma   90.00
#
_symmetry.space_group_name_H-M   'P 1'
#
loop_
_entity.id
_entity.type
_entity.pdbx_description
1 polymer ?
#
loop_
_entity_poly.entity_id
_entity_poly.type
_entity_poly.pdbx_seq_one_letter_code
_entity_poly.pdbx_strand_id
1 'polypeptide(L)'
;MSKDMSAQEKELQRLRKEVVGLSIMKSNYEKMVQLHQQSQPGLQTNQITDDVKFGIFEAIFDNLFQSFDKSVEVTNFTQLSGSTFNWLEEHCKPQTLQQMVVQILQKQKLLTN
;
A
#
# COMPACT_ATOMS: atom_id res chain seq x y z
N MET A 1 -39.17 44.19 2.50
CA MET A 1 -38.19 43.15 2.90
C MET A 1 -38.85 41.79 3.18
N SER A 2 -39.95 41.41 2.47
CA SER A 2 -40.70 40.16 2.74
C SER A 2 -40.74 39.14 1.60
N LYS A 3 -40.26 39.46 0.39
CA LYS A 3 -40.29 38.52 -0.75
C LYS A 3 -39.11 37.54 -0.77
N ASP A 4 -37.92 37.95 -0.31
CA ASP A 4 -36.71 37.11 -0.33
C ASP A 4 -36.71 35.99 0.72
N MET A 5 -37.34 36.21 1.88
CA MET A 5 -37.41 35.22 2.96
C MET A 5 -38.15 33.94 2.52
N SER A 6 -39.12 34.06 1.62
CA SER A 6 -39.84 32.90 1.06
C SER A 6 -39.00 32.11 0.04
N ALA A 7 -38.14 32.79 -0.73
CA ALA A 7 -37.27 32.14 -1.72
C ALA A 7 -36.13 31.37 -1.01
N GLN A 8 -35.54 31.97 0.02
CA GLN A 8 -34.54 31.30 0.86
C GLN A 8 -35.12 30.08 1.59
N GLU A 9 -36.35 30.16 2.11
CA GLU A 9 -37.00 29.03 2.77
C GLU A 9 -37.23 27.86 1.79
N LYS A 10 -37.67 28.15 0.56
CA LYS A 10 -37.86 27.15 -0.50
C LYS A 10 -36.54 26.51 -0.92
N GLU A 11 -35.49 27.31 -1.05
CA GLU A 11 -34.15 26.81 -1.39
C GLU A 11 -33.59 25.93 -0.27
N LEU A 12 -33.78 26.32 0.99
CA LEU A 12 -33.40 25.54 2.15
C LEU A 12 -34.13 24.19 2.18
N GLN A 13 -35.42 24.16 1.86
CA GLN A 13 -36.18 22.91 1.76
C GLN A 13 -35.70 22.03 0.60
N ARG A 14 -35.33 22.62 -0.55
CA ARG A 14 -34.76 21.89 -1.69
C ARG A 14 -33.45 21.21 -1.29
N LEU A 15 -32.53 21.98 -0.70
CA LEU A 15 -31.23 21.49 -0.25
C LEU A 15 -31.37 20.40 0.81
N ARG A 16 -32.30 20.53 1.76
CA ARG A 16 -32.58 19.48 2.75
C ARG A 16 -33.00 18.17 2.09
N LYS A 17 -33.90 18.23 1.09
CA LYS A 17 -34.33 17.03 0.34
C LYS A 17 -33.18 16.41 -0.44
N GLU A 18 -32.32 17.22 -1.03
CA GLU A 18 -31.15 16.76 -1.78
C GLU A 18 -30.13 16.08 -0.87
N VAL A 19 -29.81 16.66 0.28
CA VAL A 19 -28.91 16.07 1.28
C VAL A 19 -29.45 14.73 1.78
N VAL A 20 -30.75 14.63 2.05
CA VAL A 20 -31.38 13.37 2.46
C VAL A 20 -31.27 12.33 1.33
N GLY A 21 -31.56 12.71 0.09
CA GLY A 21 -31.42 11.83 -1.07
C GLY A 21 -29.98 11.31 -1.25
N LEU A 22 -29.00 12.21 -1.15
CA LEU A 22 -27.57 11.87 -1.23
C LEU A 22 -27.11 10.98 -0.08
N SER A 23 -27.62 11.22 1.14
CA SER A 23 -27.32 10.38 2.31
C SER A 23 -27.85 8.96 2.13
N ILE A 24 -29.07 8.81 1.61
CA ILE A 24 -29.65 7.50 1.26
C ILE A 24 -28.81 6.82 0.20
N MET A 25 -28.43 7.54 -0.86
CA MET A 25 -27.63 7.01 -1.97
C MET A 25 -26.26 6.53 -1.48
N LYS A 26 -25.56 7.33 -0.67
CA LYS A 26 -24.30 6.95 -0.02
C LYS A 26 -24.46 5.67 0.80
N SER A 27 -25.48 5.60 1.65
CA SER A 27 -25.73 4.43 2.49
C SER A 27 -26.01 3.16 1.66
N ASN A 28 -26.71 3.30 0.54
CA ASN A 28 -26.95 2.19 -0.38
C ASN A 28 -25.65 1.71 -1.04
N TYR A 29 -24.79 2.62 -1.52
CA TYR A 29 -23.49 2.24 -2.08
C TYR A 29 -22.59 1.56 -1.06
N GLU A 30 -22.53 2.07 0.18
CA GLU A 30 -21.76 1.46 1.27
C GLU A 30 -22.20 0.01 1.54
N LYS A 31 -23.52 -0.23 1.59
CA LYS A 31 -24.07 -1.59 1.75
C LYS A 31 -23.75 -2.50 0.57
N MET A 32 -23.85 -1.99 -0.67
CA MET A 32 -23.48 -2.78 -1.86
C MET A 32 -22.01 -3.19 -1.83
N VAL A 33 -21.11 -2.27 -1.42
CA VAL A 33 -19.68 -2.56 -1.26
C VAL A 33 -19.45 -3.61 -0.17
N GLN A 34 -20.08 -3.46 0.99
CA GLN A 34 -19.96 -4.44 2.09
C GLN A 34 -20.44 -5.83 1.69
N LEU A 35 -21.60 -5.92 1.02
CA LEU A 35 -22.12 -7.19 0.52
C LEU A 35 -21.20 -7.79 -0.54
N HIS A 36 -20.67 -6.98 -1.46
CA HIS A 36 -19.72 -7.44 -2.46
C HIS A 36 -18.43 -7.99 -1.83
N GLN A 37 -17.90 -7.30 -0.82
CA GLN A 37 -16.73 -7.75 -0.04
C GLN A 37 -17.00 -9.05 0.73
N GLN A 38 -18.20 -9.23 1.29
CA GLN A 38 -18.58 -10.43 2.02
C GLN A 38 -18.85 -11.63 1.09
N SER A 39 -19.35 -11.38 -0.12
CA SER A 39 -19.75 -12.42 -1.10
C SER A 39 -18.57 -12.99 -1.89
N GLN A 40 -17.41 -12.33 -1.85
CA GLN A 40 -16.19 -12.78 -2.53
C GLN A 40 -15.09 -13.03 -1.50
N PRO A 41 -14.95 -14.27 -0.97
CA PRO A 41 -13.82 -14.66 -0.14
C PRO A 41 -12.55 -14.66 -1.02
N GLY A 42 -11.92 -13.50 -1.15
CA GLY A 42 -10.77 -13.27 -2.04
C GLY A 42 -10.65 -11.83 -2.56
N LEU A 43 -11.76 -11.07 -2.59
CA LEU A 43 -11.79 -9.61 -2.84
C LEU A 43 -11.98 -8.83 -1.54
N GLN A 44 -11.42 -9.30 -0.43
CA GLN A 44 -10.88 -8.31 0.49
C GLN A 44 -9.86 -7.57 -0.35
N THR A 45 -10.16 -6.33 -0.73
CA THR A 45 -9.14 -5.42 -1.22
C THR A 45 -8.11 -5.38 -0.11
N ASN A 46 -7.09 -6.22 -0.27
CA ASN A 46 -5.90 -6.32 0.55
C ASN A 46 -5.13 -5.03 0.26
N GLN A 47 -5.73 -3.89 0.60
CA GLN A 47 -5.15 -2.58 0.46
C GLN A 47 -4.09 -2.52 1.54
N ILE A 48 -2.97 -3.16 1.22
CA ILE A 48 -1.69 -2.89 1.85
C ILE A 48 -1.54 -1.37 1.72
N THR A 49 -1.61 -0.68 2.86
CA THR A 49 -1.47 0.77 2.88
C THR A 49 -0.12 1.13 2.28
N ASP A 50 -0.01 2.33 1.71
CA ASP A 50 1.26 2.75 1.13
C ASP A 50 2.38 2.74 2.18
N ASP A 51 2.07 3.05 3.45
CA ASP A 51 3.01 2.89 4.58
C ASP A 51 3.58 1.47 4.70
N VAL A 52 2.73 0.44 4.55
CA VAL A 52 3.18 -0.95 4.62
C VAL A 52 4.00 -1.31 3.37
N LYS A 53 3.65 -0.78 2.19
CA LYS A 53 4.48 -0.95 0.98
C LYS A 53 5.86 -0.31 1.18
N PHE A 54 5.91 0.92 1.69
CA PHE A 54 7.16 1.63 1.98
C PHE A 54 8.00 0.85 3.00
N GLY A 55 7.39 0.32 4.06
CA GLY A 55 8.09 -0.51 5.04
C GLY A 55 8.65 -1.80 4.45
N ILE A 56 7.97 -2.42 3.47
CA ILE A 56 8.53 -3.57 2.74
C ILE A 56 9.74 -3.13 1.90
N PHE A 57 9.62 -2.02 1.15
CA PHE A 57 10.74 -1.51 0.35
C PHE A 57 11.95 -1.19 1.22
N GLU A 58 11.75 -0.47 2.34
CA GLU A 58 12.79 -0.16 3.31
C GLU A 58 13.47 -1.44 3.80
N ALA A 59 12.71 -2.45 4.22
CA ALA A 59 13.28 -3.72 4.67
C ALA A 59 14.08 -4.46 3.59
N ILE A 60 13.68 -4.37 2.31
CA ILE A 60 14.43 -4.93 1.19
C ILE A 60 15.76 -4.20 1.01
N PHE A 61 15.73 -2.86 0.95
CA PHE A 61 16.92 -2.05 0.76
C PHE A 61 17.88 -2.17 1.94
N ASP A 62 17.39 -2.21 3.18
CA ASP A 62 18.21 -2.44 4.37
C ASP A 62 18.93 -3.78 4.32
N ASN A 63 18.25 -4.84 3.88
CA ASN A 63 18.86 -6.16 3.79
C ASN A 63 19.97 -6.19 2.74
N LEU A 64 19.70 -5.60 1.55
CA LEU A 64 20.70 -5.47 0.50
C LEU A 64 21.88 -4.64 0.95
N PHE A 65 21.64 -3.48 1.56
CA PHE A 65 22.69 -2.59 2.06
C PHE A 65 23.55 -3.27 3.13
N GLN A 66 22.94 -3.92 4.12
CA GLN A 66 23.68 -4.64 5.16
C GLN A 66 24.54 -5.77 4.60
N SER A 67 24.07 -6.46 3.56
CA SER A 67 24.87 -7.50 2.90
C SER A 67 26.01 -6.89 2.09
N PHE A 68 25.78 -5.77 1.41
CA PHE A 68 26.79 -5.04 0.67
C PHE A 68 27.89 -4.51 1.58
N ASP A 69 27.51 -3.82 2.66
CA ASP A 69 28.42 -3.22 3.64
C ASP A 69 29.33 -4.25 4.32
N LYS A 70 28.83 -5.48 4.50
CA LYS A 70 29.60 -6.60 5.07
C LYS A 70 30.54 -7.26 4.06
N SER A 71 30.17 -7.28 2.78
CA SER A 71 30.84 -8.11 1.77
C SER A 71 31.71 -7.32 0.78
N VAL A 72 31.48 -6.01 0.63
CA VAL A 72 32.19 -5.18 -0.35
C VAL A 72 33.30 -4.37 0.29
N GLU A 73 34.50 -4.50 -0.24
CA GLU A 73 35.70 -3.85 0.28
C GLU A 73 36.10 -2.65 -0.59
N VAL A 74 36.32 -1.48 0.04
CA VAL A 74 36.57 -0.21 -0.66
C VAL A 74 38.06 0.21 -0.69
N THR A 75 38.97 -0.73 -0.44
CA THR A 75 40.42 -0.44 -0.29
C THR A 75 41.09 0.06 -1.58
N ASN A 76 40.75 -0.53 -2.72
CA ASN A 76 41.22 -0.13 -4.04
C ASN A 76 40.25 -0.63 -5.13
N PHE A 77 40.40 -0.14 -6.36
CA PHE A 77 39.48 -0.48 -7.44
C PHE A 77 39.43 -1.97 -7.80
N THR A 78 40.55 -2.68 -7.74
CA THR A 78 40.60 -4.12 -8.03
C THR A 78 39.83 -4.91 -6.98
N GLN A 79 40.02 -4.58 -5.70
CA GLN A 79 39.32 -5.25 -4.61
C GLN A 79 37.84 -4.86 -4.55
N LEU A 80 37.52 -3.59 -4.80
CA LEU A 80 36.15 -3.11 -4.92
C LEU A 80 35.41 -3.83 -6.03
N SER A 81 35.98 -3.87 -7.23
CA SER A 81 35.33 -4.53 -8.36
C SER A 81 35.17 -6.03 -8.11
N GLY A 82 36.21 -6.73 -7.64
CA GLY A 82 36.13 -8.15 -7.30
C GLY A 82 35.10 -8.48 -6.22
N SER A 83 35.12 -7.77 -5.10
CA SER A 83 34.17 -7.98 -4.00
C SER A 83 32.73 -7.60 -4.38
N THR A 84 32.55 -6.57 -5.21
CA THR A 84 31.23 -6.19 -5.74
C THR A 84 30.66 -7.28 -6.66
N PHE A 85 31.47 -7.85 -7.55
CA PHE A 85 31.03 -8.97 -8.40
C PHE A 85 30.65 -10.19 -7.57
N ASN A 86 31.44 -10.54 -6.56
CA ASN A 86 31.12 -11.64 -5.65
C ASN A 86 29.79 -11.38 -4.92
N TRP A 87 29.59 -10.17 -4.40
CA TRP A 87 28.34 -9.80 -3.74
C TRP A 87 27.13 -9.91 -4.68
N LEU A 88 27.24 -9.42 -5.93
CA LEU A 88 26.17 -9.56 -6.92
C LEU A 88 25.83 -11.02 -7.19
N GLU A 89 26.83 -11.87 -7.33
CA GLU A 89 26.65 -13.30 -7.61
C GLU A 89 26.07 -14.07 -6.41
N GLU A 90 26.35 -13.65 -5.18
CA GLU A 90 25.86 -14.34 -3.98
C GLU A 90 24.48 -13.83 -3.54
N HIS A 91 24.27 -12.51 -3.57
CA HIS A 91 23.12 -11.86 -2.93
C HIS A 91 22.06 -11.36 -3.92
N CYS A 92 22.42 -11.08 -5.17
CA CYS A 92 21.54 -10.45 -6.16
C CYS A 92 21.00 -11.40 -7.23
N LYS A 93 21.17 -12.72 -7.05
CA LYS A 93 20.53 -13.72 -7.92
C LYS A 93 19.01 -13.68 -7.79
N PRO A 94 18.25 -13.91 -8.88
CA PRO A 94 16.79 -13.87 -8.83
C PRO A 94 16.18 -14.74 -7.73
N GLN A 95 16.73 -15.94 -7.53
CA GLN A 95 16.25 -16.88 -6.50
C GLN A 95 16.53 -16.35 -5.09
N THR A 96 17.73 -15.80 -4.84
CA THR A 96 18.10 -15.21 -3.54
C THR A 96 17.23 -14.01 -3.22
N LEU A 97 17.01 -13.11 -4.18
CA LEU A 97 16.14 -11.95 -4.02
C LEU A 97 14.69 -12.35 -3.78
N GLN A 98 14.18 -13.34 -4.52
CA GLN A 98 12.82 -13.85 -4.31
C GLN A 98 12.66 -14.42 -2.89
N GLN A 99 13.62 -15.22 -2.43
CA GLN A 99 13.60 -15.78 -1.08
C GLN A 99 13.65 -14.68 -0.01
N MET A 100 14.50 -13.66 -0.19
CA MET A 100 14.57 -12.50 0.71
C MET A 100 13.21 -11.80 0.81
N VAL A 101 12.58 -11.48 -0.34
CA VAL A 101 11.28 -10.81 -0.38
C VAL A 101 10.20 -11.65 0.31
N VAL A 102 10.15 -12.96 0.04
CA VAL A 102 9.20 -13.87 0.70
C VAL A 102 9.39 -13.85 2.22
N GLN A 103 10.63 -13.93 2.70
CA GLN A 103 10.94 -13.88 4.14
C GLN A 103 10.51 -12.55 4.77
N ILE A 104 10.72 -11.43 4.09
CA ILE A 104 10.29 -10.10 4.55
C ILE A 104 8.76 -10.06 4.65
N LEU A 105 8.05 -10.51 3.61
CA LEU A 105 6.59 -10.53 3.59
C LEU A 105 5.99 -11.46 4.66
N GLN A 106 6.61 -12.61 4.91
CA GLN A 106 6.22 -13.52 6.01
C GLN A 106 6.42 -12.88 7.38
N LYS A 107 7.54 -12.18 7.62
CA LYS A 107 7.79 -11.45 8.88
C LYS A 107 6.75 -10.36 9.14
N GLN A 108 6.28 -9.72 8.08
CA GLN A 108 5.21 -8.71 8.14
C GLN A 108 3.79 -9.33 8.19
N LYS A 109 3.66 -10.67 8.25
CA LYS A 109 2.39 -11.41 8.23
C LYS A 109 1.52 -11.13 7.00
N LEU A 110 2.14 -10.72 5.89
CA LEU A 110 1.46 -10.44 4.62
C LEU A 110 1.39 -11.66 3.70
N LEU A 111 2.12 -12.72 4.04
CA LEU A 111 2.00 -14.05 3.47
C LEU A 111 1.75 -15.05 4.61
N THR A 112 0.59 -15.69 4.60
CA THR A 112 0.29 -16.87 5.42
C THR A 112 0.42 -18.12 4.55
N ASN A 113 1.15 -19.13 5.05
CA ASN A 113 1.27 -20.44 4.42
C ASN A 113 -0.06 -21.18 4.34
#